data_AF-A0A6B0YM02-F1
#
_entry.id   AF-A0A6B0YM02-F1
#
_cell.length_a   1.000
_cell.length_b   1.000
_cell.length_c   1.000
_cell.angle_alpha   90.00
_cell.angle_beta   90.00
_cell.angle_gamma   90.00
#
_symmetry.space_group_name_H-M   'P 1'
#
loop_
_entity.id
_entity.type
_entity.pdbx_description
1 polymer ?
#
loop_
_entity_poly.entity_id
_entity_poly.type
_entity_poly.pdbx_seq_one_letter_code
_entity_poly.pdbx_strand_id
1 'polypeptide(L)'
;MRMKSTFTQPVRQTNGRRSVLRVLALCAGALFLAGCGLFSGAEATPTPTRPMAAVVPTFTSTPEGAMAAQESGAGATTQQAAPAAAQQQAPAATETPAPTDTPVPTVARFTVKTDLTAANVNVRTGPSTAFNIIGTVTRGAQFEISGRNQEYTWFQFCCVAGQTGWIFSNLVNVENAHLISLAQNIPATPTPVPPTATPIPPTPVPAPVNVDHCAGIGGDGCKFWLRDTDPADNGGGELKLLIGFVHGWRNDEVQIHGGYFVELQKDGVQVSGFDHSTRAGTNIIEGPKGRIYHYDKSVSASQLPGGSVAGTYTIWVKDGSGERDSQNYNFTLHGNQGLVWLVFDQRPR
;
A
#
# COMPACT_ATOMS: atom_id res chain seq x y z
N MET A 1 16.73 66.85 37.95
CA MET A 1 16.26 68.05 37.22
C MET A 1 16.35 67.76 35.71
N ARG A 2 15.46 68.19 34.79
CA ARG A 2 15.15 69.57 34.29
C ARG A 2 16.42 70.29 33.79
N MET A 3 16.53 70.92 32.60
CA MET A 3 15.68 71.11 31.40
C MET A 3 16.46 70.64 30.11
N LYS A 4 15.94 70.40 28.90
CA LYS A 4 14.93 71.03 27.99
C LYS A 4 15.41 72.29 27.20
N SER A 5 15.90 72.08 25.96
CA SER A 5 15.84 72.94 24.74
C SER A 5 16.55 72.18 23.60
N THR A 6 16.12 72.05 22.33
CA THR A 6 15.15 72.73 21.43
C THR A 6 15.72 73.89 20.59
N PHE A 7 16.22 73.57 19.38
CA PHE A 7 16.24 74.45 18.19
C PHE A 7 16.35 73.56 16.91
N THR A 8 15.32 73.43 16.06
CA THR A 8 14.98 74.26 14.87
C THR A 8 15.78 73.88 13.60
N GLN A 9 15.09 73.35 12.58
CA GLN A 9 15.60 73.18 11.21
C GLN A 9 15.41 74.44 10.36
N PRO A 10 16.13 74.56 9.23
CA PRO A 10 15.58 75.15 8.01
C PRO A 10 15.52 74.15 6.83
N VAL A 11 14.47 74.28 6.01
CA VAL A 11 14.23 73.48 4.79
C VAL A 11 14.97 74.07 3.59
N ARG A 12 15.42 73.23 2.65
CA ARG A 12 15.54 73.61 1.22
C ARG A 12 15.15 72.47 0.29
N GLN A 13 14.06 72.67 -0.45
CA GLN A 13 13.78 71.97 -1.72
C GLN A 13 14.12 72.90 -2.88
N THR A 14 14.81 72.37 -3.90
CA THR A 14 14.74 72.80 -5.31
C THR A 14 15.05 71.57 -6.17
N ASN A 15 14.05 70.94 -6.78
CA ASN A 15 13.57 71.21 -8.16
C ASN A 15 14.63 71.00 -9.25
N GLY A 16 14.36 70.05 -10.16
CA GLY A 16 15.26 69.69 -11.28
C GLY A 16 14.68 68.64 -12.24
N ARG A 17 13.42 68.78 -12.68
CA ARG A 17 12.69 67.80 -13.51
C ARG A 17 12.49 68.29 -14.95
N ARG A 18 13.18 67.68 -15.93
CA ARG A 18 12.89 67.55 -17.39
C ARG A 18 14.14 66.96 -18.09
N SER A 19 14.16 66.33 -19.26
CA SER A 19 13.23 65.56 -20.13
C SER A 19 13.70 65.70 -21.60
N VAL A 20 13.28 64.81 -22.52
CA VAL A 20 13.52 64.82 -23.99
C VAL A 20 14.95 64.35 -24.38
N LEU A 21 15.26 63.29 -25.16
CA LEU A 21 14.65 62.47 -26.24
C LEU A 21 15.21 62.81 -27.65
N ARG A 22 15.30 61.81 -28.56
CA ARG A 22 15.63 61.85 -30.03
C ARG A 22 17.16 61.77 -30.34
N VAL A 23 17.70 61.32 -31.49
CA VAL A 23 17.23 60.77 -32.82
C VAL A 23 18.45 60.01 -33.47
N LEU A 24 18.45 59.14 -34.51
CA LEU A 24 17.53 58.62 -35.57
C LEU A 24 17.84 57.11 -35.86
N ALA A 25 17.53 56.59 -37.06
CA ALA A 25 17.94 55.29 -37.63
C ALA A 25 18.14 55.38 -39.17
N LEU A 26 18.81 54.40 -39.81
CA LEU A 26 18.88 54.04 -41.27
C LEU A 26 19.77 52.76 -41.39
N CYS A 27 19.39 51.64 -42.03
CA CYS A 27 19.30 51.32 -43.48
C CYS A 27 20.66 51.20 -44.21
N ALA A 28 20.91 50.28 -45.17
CA ALA A 28 20.24 49.04 -45.61
C ALA A 28 21.15 48.25 -46.61
N GLY A 29 20.78 47.00 -46.96
CA GLY A 29 21.42 46.18 -48.03
C GLY A 29 22.31 45.04 -47.49
N ALA A 30 22.19 43.73 -47.79
CA ALA A 30 21.53 42.87 -48.80
C ALA A 30 22.48 42.27 -49.85
N LEU A 31 22.57 40.93 -49.90
CA LEU A 31 22.95 40.15 -51.08
C LEU A 31 22.33 38.73 -51.03
N PHE A 32 22.10 38.11 -52.18
CA PHE A 32 21.41 36.82 -52.35
C PHE A 32 22.38 35.67 -52.67
N LEU A 33 21.97 34.44 -52.32
CA LEU A 33 22.14 33.16 -53.06
C LEU A 33 21.24 32.13 -52.33
N ALA A 34 20.03 31.82 -52.81
CA ALA A 34 19.71 30.94 -53.94
C ALA A 34 19.86 29.43 -53.61
N GLY A 35 18.72 28.74 -53.48
CA GLY A 35 18.61 27.30 -53.28
C GLY A 35 17.15 26.85 -53.36
N CYS A 36 16.75 26.21 -54.47
CA CYS A 36 15.35 25.88 -54.77
C CYS A 36 15.04 24.39 -54.53
N GLY A 37 13.79 24.09 -54.14
CA GLY A 37 13.30 22.72 -53.86
C GLY A 37 12.09 22.76 -52.94
N LEU A 38 10.92 23.25 -53.38
CA LEU A 38 9.88 22.51 -54.14
C LEU A 38 9.13 21.45 -53.30
N PHE A 39 7.85 21.74 -53.03
CA PHE A 39 6.71 20.85 -52.73
C PHE A 39 6.97 19.57 -51.90
N SER A 40 6.27 19.36 -50.78
CA SER A 40 4.80 19.22 -50.79
C SER A 40 4.16 19.49 -49.43
N GLY A 41 2.88 19.86 -49.43
CA GLY A 41 2.06 19.83 -48.21
C GLY A 41 1.50 18.43 -47.95
N ALA A 42 1.26 18.12 -46.68
CA ALA A 42 0.45 16.97 -46.24
C ALA A 42 -0.42 17.42 -45.07
N GLU A 43 -1.72 17.13 -45.14
CA GLU A 43 -2.69 17.49 -44.10
C GLU A 43 -2.60 16.57 -42.89
N ALA A 44 -3.13 17.02 -41.74
CA ALA A 44 -3.16 16.23 -40.53
C ALA A 44 -4.06 14.98 -40.70
N THR A 45 -3.48 13.79 -40.47
CA THR A 45 -4.24 12.53 -40.36
C THR A 45 -4.13 12.02 -38.93
N PRO A 46 -5.25 11.82 -38.19
CA PRO A 46 -5.20 11.31 -36.82
C PRO A 46 -4.86 9.80 -36.80
N THR A 47 -3.99 9.40 -35.87
CA THR A 47 -3.64 7.99 -35.65
C THR A 47 -4.87 7.20 -35.17
N PRO A 48 -5.21 6.04 -35.77
CA PRO A 48 -6.34 5.24 -35.32
C PRO A 48 -6.05 4.58 -33.97
N THR A 49 -6.78 4.98 -32.93
CA THR A 49 -6.73 4.35 -31.60
C THR A 49 -7.27 2.92 -31.68
N ARG A 50 -6.39 1.92 -31.55
CA ARG A 50 -6.79 0.52 -31.41
C ARG A 50 -7.45 0.32 -30.02
N PRO A 51 -8.72 -0.10 -29.91
CA PRO A 51 -9.30 -0.45 -28.63
C PRO A 51 -8.58 -1.69 -28.07
N MET A 52 -8.10 -1.61 -26.83
CA MET A 52 -7.61 -2.78 -26.11
C MET A 52 -8.83 -3.56 -25.60
N ALA A 53 -9.07 -4.73 -26.19
CA ALA A 53 -10.12 -5.63 -25.72
C ALA A 53 -9.79 -6.12 -24.30
N ALA A 54 -10.79 -6.09 -23.41
CA ALA A 54 -10.62 -6.57 -22.05
C ALA A 54 -10.41 -8.09 -22.04
N VAL A 55 -9.26 -8.54 -21.55
CA VAL A 55 -8.97 -9.97 -21.37
C VAL A 55 -9.71 -10.45 -20.12
N VAL A 56 -10.84 -11.11 -20.31
CA VAL A 56 -11.58 -11.79 -19.24
C VAL A 56 -10.98 -13.19 -19.04
N PRO A 57 -10.41 -13.52 -17.86
CA PRO A 57 -9.89 -14.86 -17.58
C PRO A 57 -11.02 -15.82 -17.25
N THR A 58 -11.71 -16.33 -18.28
CA THR A 58 -12.73 -17.38 -18.14
C THR A 58 -12.04 -18.72 -17.91
N PHE A 59 -11.92 -19.14 -16.64
CA PHE A 59 -11.53 -20.50 -16.30
C PHE A 59 -12.70 -21.46 -16.60
N THR A 60 -12.51 -22.37 -17.55
CA THR A 60 -13.42 -23.49 -17.81
C THR A 60 -12.61 -24.78 -17.83
N SER A 61 -13.05 -25.77 -17.07
CA SER A 61 -12.32 -27.00 -16.79
C SER A 61 -12.30 -27.97 -17.97
N THR A 62 -11.12 -28.50 -18.29
CA THR A 62 -10.94 -29.63 -19.21
C THR A 62 -11.31 -30.96 -18.54
N PRO A 63 -12.24 -31.75 -19.09
CA PRO A 63 -12.25 -33.21 -18.94
C PRO A 63 -11.45 -33.86 -20.09
N GLU A 64 -10.78 -34.98 -19.82
CA GLU A 64 -9.87 -35.63 -20.77
C GLU A 64 -10.45 -36.94 -21.35
N GLY A 65 -10.41 -37.07 -22.68
CA GLY A 65 -10.33 -38.36 -23.38
C GLY A 65 -11.61 -39.21 -23.58
N ALA A 66 -12.12 -39.24 -24.82
CA ALA A 66 -12.56 -40.47 -25.51
C ALA A 66 -12.71 -40.22 -27.04
N MET A 67 -12.59 -41.27 -27.85
CA MET A 67 -12.45 -41.18 -29.31
C MET A 67 -13.74 -41.47 -30.11
N ALA A 68 -13.77 -40.92 -31.33
CA ALA A 68 -14.39 -41.44 -32.57
C ALA A 68 -15.92 -41.39 -32.77
N ALA A 69 -16.28 -40.92 -33.98
CA ALA A 69 -17.34 -41.35 -34.94
C ALA A 69 -18.70 -41.88 -34.42
N GLN A 70 -19.84 -41.59 -35.07
CA GLN A 70 -20.04 -41.69 -36.53
C GLN A 70 -21.25 -40.87 -37.04
N GLU A 71 -21.57 -41.00 -38.33
CA GLU A 71 -22.52 -40.17 -39.09
C GLU A 71 -24.03 -40.42 -38.86
N SER A 72 -24.81 -39.45 -39.33
CA SER A 72 -26.26 -39.51 -39.53
C SER A 72 -26.67 -40.49 -40.65
N GLY A 73 -27.78 -41.20 -40.47
CA GLY A 73 -28.37 -42.05 -41.51
C GLY A 73 -29.86 -42.30 -41.25
N ALA A 74 -30.70 -42.17 -42.29
CA ALA A 74 -32.15 -42.22 -42.16
C ALA A 74 -32.77 -43.43 -42.88
N GLY A 75 -33.98 -43.83 -42.45
CA GLY A 75 -35.04 -44.18 -43.40
C GLY A 75 -35.47 -45.66 -43.55
N ALA A 76 -36.58 -45.98 -42.87
CA ALA A 76 -37.78 -46.66 -43.41
C ALA A 76 -37.81 -48.17 -43.77
N THR A 77 -38.98 -48.77 -43.48
CA THR A 77 -39.61 -49.98 -44.09
C THR A 77 -38.93 -51.36 -43.86
N THR A 78 -39.62 -52.50 -43.72
CA THR A 78 -41.07 -52.83 -43.84
C THR A 78 -41.49 -53.98 -42.87
N GLN A 79 -42.76 -54.40 -42.92
CA GLN A 79 -43.39 -55.49 -42.15
C GLN A 79 -42.87 -56.90 -42.51
N GLN A 80 -42.94 -57.86 -41.57
CA GLN A 80 -43.69 -59.13 -41.76
C GLN A 80 -44.01 -59.81 -40.39
N ALA A 81 -44.87 -60.84 -40.38
CA ALA A 81 -45.43 -61.46 -39.17
C ALA A 81 -44.70 -62.74 -38.69
N ALA A 82 -45.04 -63.19 -37.48
CA ALA A 82 -44.40 -64.30 -36.76
C ALA A 82 -44.69 -65.70 -37.31
N PRO A 83 -43.86 -66.70 -36.91
CA PRO A 83 -44.40 -67.85 -36.18
C PRO A 83 -43.73 -68.04 -34.80
N ALA A 84 -44.33 -68.86 -33.94
CA ALA A 84 -43.86 -69.14 -32.59
C ALA A 84 -43.27 -70.55 -32.45
N ALA A 85 -42.18 -70.70 -31.68
CA ALA A 85 -41.75 -71.95 -31.04
C ALA A 85 -40.66 -71.70 -29.97
N ALA A 86 -40.45 -72.69 -29.10
CA ALA A 86 -39.32 -72.86 -28.18
C ALA A 86 -39.07 -71.73 -27.13
N GLN A 87 -39.52 -71.98 -25.89
CA GLN A 87 -39.02 -71.27 -24.72
C GLN A 87 -37.61 -71.78 -24.37
N GLN A 88 -36.62 -70.89 -24.26
CA GLN A 88 -35.38 -71.16 -23.52
C GLN A 88 -35.31 -70.21 -22.32
N GLN A 89 -35.06 -70.74 -21.14
CA GLN A 89 -34.87 -69.94 -19.93
C GLN A 89 -33.52 -69.24 -20.02
N ALA A 90 -33.52 -67.90 -20.03
CA ALA A 90 -32.30 -67.13 -19.85
C ALA A 90 -31.71 -67.43 -18.46
N PRO A 91 -30.37 -67.52 -18.31
CA PRO A 91 -29.74 -67.55 -17.00
C PRO A 91 -30.18 -66.34 -16.17
N ALA A 92 -30.37 -66.54 -14.86
CA ALA A 92 -30.69 -65.44 -13.96
C ALA A 92 -29.59 -64.37 -14.04
N ALA A 93 -29.97 -63.13 -14.34
CA ALA A 93 -29.04 -62.02 -14.32
C ALA A 93 -28.58 -61.78 -12.88
N THR A 94 -27.28 -61.96 -12.62
CA THR A 94 -26.68 -61.57 -11.35
C THR A 94 -26.88 -60.07 -11.18
N GLU A 95 -27.64 -59.67 -10.16
CA GLU A 95 -27.79 -58.26 -9.83
C GLU A 95 -26.43 -57.67 -9.43
N THR A 96 -25.89 -56.78 -10.26
CA THR A 96 -24.76 -55.95 -9.88
C THR A 96 -25.23 -55.12 -8.67
N PRO A 97 -24.58 -55.21 -7.50
CA PRO A 97 -25.01 -54.47 -6.33
C PRO A 97 -24.99 -52.97 -6.64
N ALA A 98 -26.08 -52.28 -6.27
CA ALA A 98 -26.16 -50.84 -6.39
C ALA A 98 -24.98 -50.16 -5.67
N PRO A 99 -24.48 -49.01 -6.16
CA PRO A 99 -23.40 -48.29 -5.48
C PRO A 99 -23.86 -47.91 -4.07
N THR A 100 -23.20 -48.48 -3.06
CA THR A 100 -23.46 -48.13 -1.65
C THR A 100 -23.23 -46.63 -1.47
N ASP A 101 -24.25 -45.90 -1.03
CA ASP A 101 -24.15 -44.50 -0.65
C ASP A 101 -22.99 -44.33 0.34
N THR A 102 -21.90 -43.75 -0.13
CA THR A 102 -20.74 -43.44 0.72
C THR A 102 -21.15 -42.23 1.55
N PRO A 103 -21.28 -42.36 2.89
CA PRO A 103 -21.85 -41.28 3.70
C PRO A 103 -20.96 -40.05 3.62
N VAL A 104 -21.52 -38.93 3.15
CA VAL A 104 -20.82 -37.64 3.13
C VAL A 104 -20.34 -37.34 4.56
N PRO A 105 -19.05 -37.03 4.78
CA PRO A 105 -18.52 -36.87 6.12
C PRO A 105 -19.23 -35.74 6.85
N THR A 106 -19.87 -36.08 7.97
CA THR A 106 -20.58 -35.12 8.82
C THR A 106 -19.57 -34.17 9.47
N VAL A 107 -19.42 -32.98 8.91
CA VAL A 107 -18.55 -31.91 9.45
C VAL A 107 -19.33 -30.92 10.32
N ALA A 108 -18.65 -30.26 11.25
CA ALA A 108 -19.20 -29.11 11.97
C ALA A 108 -19.10 -27.85 11.10
N ARG A 109 -20.19 -27.09 11.03
CA ARG A 109 -20.27 -25.84 10.25
C ARG A 109 -21.10 -24.79 10.97
N PHE A 110 -20.91 -23.52 10.63
CA PHE A 110 -21.77 -22.44 11.07
C PHE A 110 -22.33 -21.63 9.90
N THR A 111 -23.50 -21.05 10.10
CA THR A 111 -24.09 -20.04 9.21
C THR A 111 -24.27 -18.73 9.98
N VAL A 112 -23.83 -17.60 9.42
CA VAL A 112 -23.96 -16.28 10.07
C VAL A 112 -25.44 -15.88 10.15
N LYS A 113 -25.89 -15.47 11.34
CA LYS A 113 -27.29 -15.14 11.62
C LYS A 113 -27.83 -14.03 10.71
N THR A 114 -29.06 -14.17 10.24
CA THR A 114 -29.72 -13.24 9.31
C THR A 114 -30.49 -12.12 10.01
N ASP A 115 -30.93 -12.36 11.24
CA ASP A 115 -31.65 -11.44 12.14
C ASP A 115 -30.76 -10.35 12.77
N LEU A 116 -29.43 -10.40 12.58
CA LEU A 116 -28.51 -9.40 13.10
C LEU A 116 -28.76 -8.01 12.49
N THR A 117 -28.69 -6.98 13.34
CA THR A 117 -28.83 -5.56 12.94
C THR A 117 -27.65 -5.07 12.08
N ALA A 118 -26.45 -5.63 12.29
CA ALA A 118 -25.28 -5.36 11.47
C ALA A 118 -25.30 -6.19 10.18
N ALA A 119 -25.03 -5.57 9.04
CA ALA A 119 -24.99 -6.26 7.75
C ALA A 119 -23.85 -7.29 7.64
N ASN A 120 -22.74 -7.04 8.33
CA ASN A 120 -21.54 -7.86 8.36
C ASN A 120 -21.12 -8.14 9.82
N VAL A 121 -20.46 -9.27 10.06
CA VAL A 121 -19.93 -9.70 11.36
C VAL A 121 -18.41 -9.67 11.35
N ASN A 122 -17.82 -9.10 12.41
CA ASN A 122 -16.37 -8.98 12.57
C ASN A 122 -15.70 -10.34 12.85
N VAL A 123 -14.61 -10.61 12.13
CA VAL A 123 -13.74 -11.78 12.30
C VAL A 123 -12.41 -11.33 12.90
N ARG A 124 -11.91 -12.04 13.92
CA ARG A 124 -10.75 -11.60 14.72
C ARG A 124 -9.56 -12.54 14.66
N THR A 125 -8.37 -12.06 15.04
CA THR A 125 -7.14 -12.87 15.15
C THR A 125 -7.17 -13.90 16.29
N GLY A 126 -8.06 -13.74 17.27
CA GLY A 126 -8.18 -14.65 18.42
C GLY A 126 -9.56 -14.63 19.09
N PRO A 127 -9.83 -15.55 20.03
CA PRO A 127 -11.16 -15.78 20.62
C PRO A 127 -11.50 -14.79 21.76
N SER A 128 -11.45 -13.49 21.48
CA SER A 128 -11.87 -12.43 22.41
C SER A 128 -12.09 -11.11 21.66
N THR A 129 -12.94 -10.24 22.21
CA THR A 129 -13.13 -8.86 21.70
C THR A 129 -11.88 -7.99 21.85
N ALA A 130 -10.89 -8.41 22.63
CA ALA A 130 -9.58 -7.76 22.75
C ALA A 130 -8.64 -8.02 21.56
N PHE A 131 -8.93 -8.98 20.69
CA PHE A 131 -8.12 -9.27 19.50
C PHE A 131 -8.49 -8.37 18.31
N ASN A 132 -7.51 -8.03 17.49
CA ASN A 132 -7.69 -7.24 16.26
C ASN A 132 -8.64 -7.94 15.27
N ILE A 133 -9.33 -7.13 14.46
CA ILE A 133 -10.23 -7.59 13.40
C ILE A 133 -9.40 -7.83 12.12
N ILE A 134 -9.54 -9.01 11.51
CA ILE A 134 -8.87 -9.36 10.23
C ILE A 134 -9.76 -9.14 9.00
N GLY A 135 -11.06 -8.94 9.21
CA GLY A 135 -12.04 -8.77 8.16
C GLY A 135 -13.47 -8.94 8.68
N THR A 136 -14.43 -9.05 7.76
CA THR A 136 -15.83 -9.30 8.10
C THR A 136 -16.46 -10.33 7.18
N VAL A 137 -17.51 -11.01 7.65
CA VAL A 137 -18.33 -11.95 6.87
C VAL A 137 -19.78 -11.46 6.81
N THR A 138 -20.45 -11.68 5.69
CA THR A 138 -21.85 -11.26 5.48
C THR A 138 -22.83 -12.17 6.23
N ARG A 139 -24.02 -11.62 6.56
CA ARG A 139 -25.14 -12.44 7.07
C ARG A 139 -25.53 -13.53 6.05
N GLY A 140 -25.88 -14.71 6.55
CA GLY A 140 -26.21 -15.89 5.72
C GLY A 140 -25.02 -16.64 5.14
N ALA A 141 -23.78 -16.14 5.25
CA ALA A 141 -22.59 -16.87 4.82
C ALA A 141 -22.37 -18.12 5.69
N GLN A 142 -21.91 -19.22 5.09
CA GLN A 142 -21.67 -20.50 5.76
C GLN A 142 -20.20 -20.91 5.65
N PHE A 143 -19.63 -21.45 6.73
CA PHE A 143 -18.24 -21.90 6.81
C PHE A 143 -18.11 -23.17 7.67
N GLU A 144 -17.13 -24.00 7.37
CA GLU A 144 -16.75 -25.14 8.22
C GLU A 144 -15.96 -24.69 9.46
N ILE A 145 -16.10 -25.41 10.57
CA ILE A 145 -15.46 -25.09 11.84
C ILE A 145 -14.19 -25.93 12.00
N SER A 146 -13.02 -25.28 12.03
CA SER A 146 -11.74 -25.94 12.26
C SER A 146 -11.41 -26.15 13.75
N GLY A 147 -12.18 -25.53 14.65
CA GLY A 147 -12.06 -25.72 16.10
C GLY A 147 -12.78 -24.65 16.91
N ARG A 148 -12.55 -24.63 18.23
CA ARG A 148 -13.10 -23.66 19.18
C ARG A 148 -12.12 -23.26 20.27
N ASN A 149 -12.47 -22.25 21.05
CA ASN A 149 -11.87 -22.01 22.36
C ASN A 149 -12.44 -22.95 23.44
N GLN A 150 -11.80 -22.96 24.61
CA GLN A 150 -12.15 -23.85 25.72
C GLN A 150 -13.60 -23.63 26.21
N GLU A 151 -14.07 -22.38 26.18
CA GLU A 151 -15.36 -21.92 26.70
C GLU A 151 -16.54 -22.04 25.71
N TYR A 152 -16.34 -22.57 24.48
CA TYR A 152 -17.35 -22.59 23.39
C TYR A 152 -17.89 -21.20 22.95
N THR A 153 -17.29 -20.10 23.40
CA THR A 153 -17.72 -18.73 23.06
C THR A 153 -17.22 -18.25 21.69
N TRP A 154 -16.23 -18.92 21.09
CA TRP A 154 -15.68 -18.56 19.78
C TRP A 154 -15.36 -19.81 18.94
N PHE A 155 -15.66 -19.73 17.65
CA PHE A 155 -15.31 -20.75 16.66
C PHE A 155 -14.20 -20.25 15.74
N GLN A 156 -13.30 -21.17 15.39
CA GLN A 156 -12.20 -20.97 14.45
C GLN A 156 -12.60 -21.52 13.07
N PHE A 157 -12.25 -20.80 12.01
CA PHE A 157 -12.52 -21.21 10.63
C PHE A 157 -11.52 -20.61 9.64
N CYS A 158 -11.47 -21.18 8.43
CA CYS A 158 -10.64 -20.73 7.32
C CYS A 158 -11.54 -20.28 6.13
N CYS A 159 -11.19 -19.25 5.36
CA CYS A 159 -10.17 -18.24 5.61
C CYS A 159 -10.68 -16.86 5.20
N VAL A 160 -10.31 -15.84 5.97
CA VAL A 160 -10.69 -14.44 5.75
C VAL A 160 -9.39 -13.63 5.62
N ALA A 161 -9.28 -12.82 4.56
CA ALA A 161 -8.02 -12.15 4.19
C ALA A 161 -6.80 -13.12 4.07
N GLY A 162 -7.05 -14.37 3.66
CA GLY A 162 -6.01 -15.41 3.56
C GLY A 162 -5.56 -16.01 4.89
N GLN A 163 -6.21 -15.69 6.01
CA GLN A 163 -5.85 -16.15 7.35
C GLN A 163 -7.00 -16.89 8.04
N THR A 164 -6.64 -17.77 8.98
CA THR A 164 -7.59 -18.42 9.89
C THR A 164 -8.16 -17.40 10.88
N GLY A 165 -9.48 -17.32 10.96
CA GLY A 165 -10.19 -16.32 11.74
C GLY A 165 -11.03 -16.90 12.88
N TRP A 166 -11.42 -16.02 13.81
CA TRP A 166 -12.29 -16.32 14.94
C TRP A 166 -13.59 -15.52 14.88
N ILE A 167 -14.73 -16.20 15.08
CA ILE A 167 -16.08 -15.60 15.14
C ILE A 167 -16.76 -15.91 16.47
N PHE A 168 -17.51 -14.95 17.00
CA PHE A 168 -18.21 -15.06 18.28
C PHE A 168 -19.47 -15.93 18.12
N SER A 169 -19.63 -16.96 18.97
CA SER A 169 -20.63 -18.01 18.77
C SER A 169 -22.08 -17.51 18.76
N ASN A 170 -22.39 -16.46 19.52
CA ASN A 170 -23.73 -15.88 19.56
C ASN A 170 -24.18 -15.24 18.23
N LEU A 171 -23.27 -14.97 17.28
CA LEU A 171 -23.55 -14.34 15.99
C LEU A 171 -23.82 -15.35 14.85
N VAL A 172 -23.76 -16.65 15.17
CA VAL A 172 -23.90 -17.74 14.19
C VAL A 172 -24.87 -18.81 14.68
N ASN A 173 -25.40 -19.59 13.75
CA ASN A 173 -26.12 -20.83 14.00
C ASN A 173 -25.20 -22.00 13.64
N VAL A 174 -25.12 -23.04 14.47
CA VAL A 174 -24.12 -24.12 14.34
C VAL A 174 -24.79 -25.47 14.09
N GLU A 175 -24.29 -26.18 13.09
CA GLU A 175 -24.63 -27.58 12.80
C GLU A 175 -23.53 -28.51 13.33
N ASN A 176 -23.93 -29.68 13.83
CA ASN A 176 -23.04 -30.72 14.35
C ASN A 176 -22.05 -30.24 15.43
N ALA A 177 -22.50 -29.33 16.31
CA ALA A 177 -21.67 -28.68 17.33
C ALA A 177 -20.90 -29.65 18.26
N HIS A 178 -21.39 -30.88 18.42
CA HIS A 178 -20.76 -31.94 19.22
C HIS A 178 -19.44 -32.47 18.62
N LEU A 179 -19.16 -32.19 17.34
CA LEU A 179 -17.92 -32.58 16.66
C LEU A 179 -16.79 -31.54 16.80
N ILE A 180 -17.04 -30.39 17.45
CA ILE A 180 -16.08 -29.28 17.49
C ILE A 180 -15.00 -29.50 18.56
N SER A 181 -13.82 -29.89 18.10
CA SER A 181 -12.61 -30.05 18.92
C SER A 181 -11.96 -28.71 19.32
N LEU A 182 -11.13 -28.75 20.37
CA LEU A 182 -10.36 -27.58 20.80
C LEU A 182 -9.29 -27.22 19.75
N ALA A 183 -9.23 -25.95 19.37
CA ALA A 183 -8.22 -25.47 18.42
C ALA A 183 -6.80 -25.64 19.01
N GLN A 184 -5.88 -26.20 18.23
CA GLN A 184 -4.56 -26.62 18.71
C GLN A 184 -3.58 -25.45 18.96
N ASN A 185 -3.84 -24.28 18.37
CA ASN A 185 -3.03 -23.07 18.53
C ASN A 185 -3.95 -21.87 18.78
N ILE A 186 -4.39 -21.71 20.03
CA ILE A 186 -5.17 -20.54 20.47
C ILE A 186 -4.18 -19.43 20.86
N PRO A 187 -4.22 -18.25 20.23
CA PRO A 187 -3.43 -17.10 20.68
C PRO A 187 -3.82 -16.73 22.12
N ALA A 188 -2.82 -16.46 22.96
CA ALA A 188 -3.07 -15.94 24.30
C ALA A 188 -3.80 -14.59 24.20
N THR A 189 -4.87 -14.40 24.98
CA THR A 189 -5.58 -13.11 25.05
C THR A 189 -4.58 -12.00 25.32
N PRO A 190 -4.54 -10.93 24.51
CA PRO A 190 -3.60 -9.83 24.76
C PRO A 190 -3.93 -9.24 26.13
N THR A 191 -2.99 -9.37 27.06
CA THR A 191 -3.10 -8.73 28.37
C THR A 191 -3.35 -7.25 28.13
N PRO A 192 -4.45 -6.66 28.64
CA PRO A 192 -4.67 -5.24 28.51
C PRO A 192 -3.49 -4.54 29.17
N VAL A 193 -2.69 -3.82 28.37
CA VAL A 193 -1.65 -2.93 28.91
C VAL A 193 -2.37 -2.03 29.91
N PRO A 194 -1.91 -1.95 31.18
CA PRO A 194 -2.56 -1.10 32.17
C PRO A 194 -2.74 0.30 31.58
N PRO A 195 -3.93 0.92 31.68
CA PRO A 195 -4.19 2.18 31.00
C PRO A 195 -3.12 3.18 31.40
N THR A 196 -2.29 3.57 30.42
CA THR A 196 -1.23 4.55 30.62
C THR A 196 -1.86 5.75 31.31
N ALA A 197 -1.37 6.06 32.52
CA ALA A 197 -2.00 7.06 33.38
C ALA A 197 -2.24 8.33 32.57
N THR A 198 -3.48 8.85 32.59
CA THR A 198 -3.93 9.98 31.79
C THR A 198 -2.83 11.02 31.72
N PRO A 199 -2.27 11.31 30.52
CA PRO A 199 -0.99 12.00 30.42
C PRO A 199 -1.07 13.30 31.20
N ILE A 200 -0.27 13.38 32.27
CA ILE A 200 -0.15 14.58 33.08
C ILE A 200 0.16 15.70 32.09
N PRO A 201 -0.65 16.78 32.01
CA PRO A 201 -0.43 17.85 31.05
C PRO A 201 1.01 18.32 31.27
N PRO A 202 1.88 18.22 30.25
CA PRO A 202 3.31 18.18 30.50
C PRO A 202 3.74 19.45 31.22
N THR A 203 4.32 19.29 32.41
CA THR A 203 5.11 20.34 33.09
C THR A 203 5.96 20.97 32.00
N PRO A 204 5.78 22.26 31.67
CA PRO A 204 6.09 22.78 30.35
C PRO A 204 7.53 22.46 30.00
N VAL A 205 7.69 21.48 29.10
CA VAL A 205 9.01 20.95 28.73
C VAL A 205 9.79 22.16 28.24
N PRO A 206 10.96 22.48 28.83
CA PRO A 206 11.73 23.64 28.43
C PRO A 206 11.96 23.52 26.92
N ALA A 207 11.43 24.50 26.17
CA ALA A 207 11.23 24.39 24.72
C ALA A 207 12.49 23.80 24.09
N PRO A 208 12.36 22.69 23.34
CA PRO A 208 13.44 21.74 23.13
C PRO A 208 14.70 22.48 22.72
N VAL A 209 15.69 22.48 23.61
CA VAL A 209 16.96 23.17 23.37
C VAL A 209 17.44 22.72 22.00
N ASN A 210 17.60 23.68 21.09
CA ASN A 210 17.94 23.39 19.71
C ASN A 210 19.40 22.94 19.67
N VAL A 211 19.63 21.68 20.04
CA VAL A 211 20.88 20.98 19.84
C VAL A 211 21.06 20.95 18.34
N ASP A 212 21.97 21.76 17.85
CA ASP A 212 22.43 21.65 16.48
C ASP A 212 23.11 20.28 16.36
N HIS A 213 22.43 19.32 15.73
CA HIS A 213 22.91 17.94 15.62
C HIS A 213 24.12 17.81 14.68
N CYS A 214 24.56 18.92 14.08
CA CYS A 214 25.74 19.03 13.25
C CYS A 214 26.83 19.95 13.83
N ALA A 215 26.61 20.58 15.00
CA ALA A 215 27.62 21.41 15.66
C ALA A 215 28.79 20.56 16.16
N GLY A 216 29.93 20.67 15.46
CA GLY A 216 31.15 19.90 15.73
C GLY A 216 31.42 18.75 14.76
N ILE A 217 30.53 18.51 13.80
CA ILE A 217 30.66 17.44 12.78
C ILE A 217 31.63 17.86 11.68
N GLY A 218 32.75 17.13 11.57
CA GLY A 218 33.85 17.36 10.60
C GLY A 218 34.49 18.76 10.55
N GLY A 219 33.98 19.74 11.31
CA GLY A 219 34.21 21.18 11.10
C GLY A 219 33.33 21.82 10.02
N ASP A 220 32.55 21.03 9.27
CA ASP A 220 31.78 21.46 8.08
C ASP A 220 30.26 21.61 8.34
N GLY A 221 29.72 20.98 9.39
CA GLY A 221 28.28 20.98 9.67
C GLY A 221 27.48 19.98 8.81
N CYS A 222 26.15 20.15 8.74
CA CYS A 222 25.29 19.28 7.94
C CYS A 222 25.56 19.46 6.45
N LYS A 223 25.52 18.38 5.66
CA LYS A 223 25.47 18.48 4.19
C LYS A 223 24.07 18.31 3.62
N PHE A 224 23.13 17.71 4.36
CA PHE A 224 21.77 17.44 3.89
C PHE A 224 20.71 18.29 4.59
N TRP A 225 19.81 18.84 3.78
CA TRP A 225 18.59 19.50 4.21
C TRP A 225 17.37 18.80 3.61
N LEU A 226 16.39 18.47 4.44
CA LEU A 226 15.09 18.00 3.96
C LEU A 226 14.38 19.16 3.26
N ARG A 227 14.08 18.98 1.96
CA ARG A 227 13.46 20.00 1.10
C ARG A 227 11.96 19.75 0.92
N ASP A 228 11.58 18.51 0.67
CA ASP A 228 10.20 18.08 0.44
C ASP A 228 9.85 16.89 1.34
N THR A 229 8.59 16.80 1.77
CA THR A 229 8.02 15.64 2.44
C THR A 229 6.55 15.56 2.09
N ASP A 230 6.18 14.57 1.27
CA ASP A 230 4.82 14.38 0.78
C ASP A 230 4.29 13.01 1.27
N PRO A 231 3.58 12.95 2.41
CA PRO A 231 2.87 11.75 2.88
C PRO A 231 1.65 11.43 2.01
N ALA A 232 1.39 10.14 1.81
CA ALA A 232 0.30 9.62 0.99
C ALA A 232 -0.31 8.34 1.57
N ASP A 233 -1.55 8.07 1.18
CA ASP A 233 -2.30 6.87 1.59
C ASP A 233 -1.81 5.63 0.84
N ASN A 234 -1.56 4.56 1.60
CA ASN A 234 -1.35 3.19 1.09
C ASN A 234 -2.23 2.16 1.82
N GLY A 235 -3.15 2.62 2.68
CA GLY A 235 -3.98 1.78 3.53
C GLY A 235 -3.38 1.50 4.93
N GLY A 236 -2.23 2.09 5.27
CA GLY A 236 -1.66 2.06 6.62
C GLY A 236 -1.15 0.69 7.10
N GLY A 237 -1.09 -0.32 6.21
CA GLY A 237 -0.58 -1.66 6.53
C GLY A 237 0.95 -1.76 6.57
N GLU A 238 1.66 -0.82 5.95
CA GLU A 238 3.12 -0.70 5.96
C GLU A 238 3.55 0.77 5.91
N LEU A 239 4.71 1.06 6.47
CA LEU A 239 5.45 2.28 6.18
C LEU A 239 6.34 2.02 4.97
N LYS A 240 6.16 2.78 3.89
CA LYS A 240 7.03 2.79 2.71
C LYS A 240 7.65 4.16 2.52
N LEU A 241 8.95 4.27 2.79
CA LEU A 241 9.73 5.47 2.52
C LEU A 241 10.38 5.39 1.13
N LEU A 242 10.09 6.38 0.29
CA LEU A 242 10.82 6.63 -0.95
C LEU A 242 11.60 7.94 -0.82
N ILE A 243 12.92 7.88 -0.94
CA ILE A 243 13.80 9.01 -0.65
C ILE A 243 14.67 9.32 -1.87
N GLY A 244 14.67 10.59 -2.26
CA GLY A 244 15.57 11.16 -3.27
C GLY A 244 16.68 11.97 -2.61
N PHE A 245 17.93 11.54 -2.80
CA PHE A 245 19.11 12.34 -2.48
C PHE A 245 19.56 13.09 -3.75
N VAL A 246 19.54 14.41 -3.71
CA VAL A 246 19.80 15.26 -4.89
C VAL A 246 20.84 16.34 -4.60
N HIS A 247 21.40 16.92 -5.65
CA HIS A 247 22.07 18.21 -5.60
C HIS A 247 21.13 19.29 -6.16
N GLY A 248 20.42 20.03 -5.29
CA GLY A 248 19.49 21.08 -5.74
C GLY A 248 20.19 22.17 -6.57
N TRP A 249 21.44 22.46 -6.23
CA TRP A 249 22.32 23.38 -6.96
C TRP A 249 22.74 22.91 -8.37
N ARG A 250 22.39 21.68 -8.77
CA ARG A 250 22.66 21.09 -10.10
C ARG A 250 21.39 20.67 -10.83
N ASN A 251 20.26 21.35 -10.57
CA ASN A 251 18.94 21.01 -11.12
C ASN A 251 18.48 19.60 -10.68
N ASP A 252 18.58 19.33 -9.37
CA ASP A 252 18.22 18.06 -8.74
C ASP A 252 18.98 16.83 -9.27
N GLU A 253 20.28 16.98 -9.58
CA GLU A 253 21.13 15.83 -9.98
C GLU A 253 21.09 14.73 -8.90
N VAL A 254 20.70 13.53 -9.30
CA VAL A 254 20.41 12.40 -8.41
C VAL A 254 21.71 11.72 -7.97
N GLN A 255 21.93 11.59 -6.66
CA GLN A 255 23.15 10.99 -6.09
C GLN A 255 23.11 9.47 -6.06
N ILE A 256 23.07 8.85 -7.24
CA ILE A 256 23.22 7.40 -7.40
C ILE A 256 24.55 6.95 -6.78
N HIS A 257 24.55 5.85 -6.03
CA HIS A 257 25.68 5.38 -5.21
C HIS A 257 26.12 6.32 -4.08
N GLY A 258 25.28 7.30 -3.71
CA GLY A 258 25.52 8.18 -2.57
C GLY A 258 25.89 7.39 -1.31
N GLY A 259 26.92 7.85 -0.59
CA GLY A 259 27.51 7.15 0.55
C GLY A 259 26.62 7.07 1.80
N TYR A 260 25.37 7.48 1.71
CA TYR A 260 24.54 7.92 2.84
C TYR A 260 23.54 6.88 3.30
N PHE A 261 23.10 7.02 4.55
CA PHE A 261 22.15 6.14 5.21
C PHE A 261 21.03 6.93 5.89
N VAL A 262 19.90 6.27 6.10
CA VAL A 262 18.70 6.85 6.72
C VAL A 262 18.39 6.12 8.01
N GLU A 263 18.31 6.91 9.07
CA GLU A 263 17.94 6.50 10.42
C GLU A 263 16.54 7.03 10.73
N LEU A 264 15.74 6.24 11.44
CA LEU A 264 14.33 6.55 11.67
C LEU A 264 13.89 6.14 13.06
N GLN A 265 13.27 7.07 13.78
CA GLN A 265 12.51 6.81 14.99
C GLN A 265 11.02 7.04 14.74
N LYS A 266 10.18 6.26 15.43
CA LYS A 266 8.73 6.45 15.54
C LYS A 266 8.38 6.59 17.01
N ASP A 267 7.70 7.67 17.35
CA ASP A 267 7.25 8.01 18.71
C ASP A 267 8.42 7.95 19.75
N GLY A 268 9.63 8.32 19.32
CA GLY A 268 10.87 8.30 20.12
C GLY A 268 11.62 6.96 20.15
N VAL A 269 11.12 5.92 19.49
CA VAL A 269 11.72 4.57 19.46
C VAL A 269 12.31 4.28 18.07
N GLN A 270 13.53 3.75 18.01
CA GLN A 270 14.17 3.36 16.74
C GLN A 270 13.34 2.32 15.98
N VAL A 271 13.13 2.55 14.68
CA VAL A 271 12.43 1.62 13.80
C VAL A 271 13.41 0.56 13.29
N SER A 272 13.12 -0.72 13.57
CA SER A 272 13.99 -1.82 13.12
C SER A 272 14.11 -1.87 11.60
N GLY A 273 15.33 -2.06 11.09
CA GLY A 273 15.64 -2.02 9.66
C GLY A 273 15.85 -0.63 9.07
N PHE A 274 15.77 0.45 9.86
CA PHE A 274 16.34 1.76 9.51
C PHE A 274 17.60 1.98 10.34
N ASP A 275 18.75 1.77 9.70
CA ASP A 275 20.08 1.73 10.30
C ASP A 275 21.17 1.92 9.23
N HIS A 276 22.44 1.85 9.65
CA HIS A 276 23.63 1.98 8.81
C HIS A 276 23.93 0.78 7.89
N SER A 277 22.92 -0.03 7.53
CA SER A 277 23.00 -1.08 6.49
C SER A 277 22.29 -0.72 5.18
N THR A 278 21.23 0.09 5.24
CA THR A 278 20.39 0.38 4.07
C THR A 278 20.82 1.67 3.37
N ARG A 279 21.54 1.53 2.26
CA ARG A 279 21.93 2.62 1.35
C ARG A 279 20.83 2.89 0.31
N ALA A 280 20.89 4.05 -0.34
CA ALA A 280 20.11 4.31 -1.54
C ALA A 280 20.62 3.48 -2.73
N GLY A 281 19.71 3.02 -3.60
CA GLY A 281 20.00 2.09 -4.70
C GLY A 281 20.30 2.76 -6.05
N THR A 282 20.43 1.94 -7.09
CA THR A 282 20.63 2.39 -8.49
C THR A 282 19.34 2.59 -9.28
N ASN A 283 18.22 2.08 -8.80
CA ASN A 283 16.94 2.11 -9.50
C ASN A 283 16.21 3.43 -9.22
N ILE A 284 16.11 4.30 -10.22
CA ILE A 284 15.38 5.56 -10.12
C ILE A 284 13.88 5.33 -10.35
N ILE A 285 13.10 5.77 -9.37
CA ILE A 285 11.64 5.65 -9.26
C ILE A 285 11.00 7.02 -9.50
N GLU A 286 9.86 7.03 -10.18
CA GLU A 286 9.04 8.23 -10.41
C GLU A 286 8.18 8.53 -9.17
N GLY A 287 8.09 9.80 -8.78
CA GLY A 287 7.25 10.24 -7.66
C GLY A 287 6.82 11.72 -7.78
N PRO A 288 6.31 12.34 -6.70
CA PRO A 288 5.74 13.69 -6.72
C PRO A 288 6.66 14.82 -7.23
N LYS A 289 7.99 14.65 -7.14
CA LYS A 289 9.01 15.57 -7.68
C LYS A 289 9.77 14.96 -8.88
N GLY A 290 9.19 13.98 -9.57
CA GLY A 290 9.74 13.31 -10.75
C GLY A 290 10.74 12.19 -10.44
N ARG A 291 11.61 11.90 -11.42
CA ARG A 291 12.58 10.78 -11.43
C ARG A 291 13.80 11.02 -10.53
N ILE A 292 13.61 11.19 -9.23
CA ILE A 292 14.70 11.46 -8.27
C ILE A 292 14.81 10.46 -7.11
N TYR A 293 13.77 9.68 -6.84
CA TYR A 293 13.73 8.74 -5.72
C TYR A 293 14.48 7.46 -6.07
N HIS A 294 15.35 6.99 -5.18
CA HIS A 294 16.18 5.79 -5.44
C HIS A 294 16.55 5.01 -4.17
N TYR A 295 16.22 5.55 -2.99
CA TYR A 295 16.04 4.77 -1.77
C TYR A 295 14.57 4.31 -1.71
N ASP A 296 14.32 3.01 -1.60
CA ASP A 296 13.01 2.42 -1.32
C ASP A 296 13.17 1.47 -0.13
N LYS A 297 12.47 1.76 0.98
CA LYS A 297 12.43 0.86 2.14
C LYS A 297 11.01 0.77 2.67
N SER A 298 10.51 -0.45 2.75
CA SER A 298 9.17 -0.79 3.26
C SER A 298 9.30 -1.61 4.55
N VAL A 299 8.48 -1.32 5.56
CA VAL A 299 8.42 -1.99 6.87
C VAL A 299 6.95 -2.17 7.27
N SER A 300 6.54 -3.40 7.56
CA SER A 300 5.13 -3.70 7.88
C SER A 300 4.71 -3.12 9.23
N ALA A 301 3.42 -2.79 9.39
CA ALA A 301 2.90 -2.16 10.60
C ALA A 301 3.25 -2.90 11.90
N SER A 302 3.27 -4.24 11.88
CA SER A 302 3.61 -5.09 13.02
C SER A 302 5.08 -5.03 13.45
N GLN A 303 5.98 -4.51 12.60
CA GLN A 303 7.40 -4.30 12.88
C GLN A 303 7.71 -2.87 13.37
N LEU A 304 6.70 -1.97 13.38
CA LEU A 304 6.85 -0.60 13.84
C LEU A 304 6.56 -0.46 15.35
N PRO A 305 7.18 0.51 16.04
CA PRO A 305 6.79 0.89 17.40
C PRO A 305 5.28 1.18 17.50
N GLY A 306 4.60 0.42 18.38
CA GLY A 306 3.14 0.50 18.54
C GLY A 306 2.31 -0.30 17.52
N GLY A 307 2.92 -1.17 16.70
CA GLY A 307 2.22 -2.10 15.81
C GLY A 307 1.35 -1.45 14.73
N SER A 308 1.64 -0.19 14.39
CA SER A 308 0.82 0.67 13.54
C SER A 308 1.70 1.71 12.83
N VAL A 309 1.25 2.22 11.67
CA VAL A 309 1.98 3.22 10.88
C VAL A 309 1.67 4.65 11.34
N ALA A 310 0.47 4.91 11.86
CA ALA A 310 0.14 6.22 12.43
C ALA A 310 1.03 6.55 13.65
N GLY A 311 1.54 7.78 13.71
CA GLY A 311 2.49 8.22 14.75
C GLY A 311 3.36 9.38 14.29
N THR A 312 4.21 9.88 15.19
CA THR A 312 5.21 10.92 14.87
C THR A 312 6.54 10.27 14.57
N TYR A 313 7.17 10.68 13.48
CA TYR A 313 8.45 10.17 13.02
C TYR A 313 9.54 11.23 13.13
N THR A 314 10.74 10.79 13.50
CA THR A 314 11.97 11.58 13.47
C THR A 314 12.96 10.90 12.54
N ILE A 315 13.40 11.58 11.49
CA ILE A 315 14.28 11.07 10.43
C ILE A 315 15.55 11.93 10.33
N TRP A 316 16.70 11.29 10.08
CA TRP A 316 17.95 11.99 9.78
C TRP A 316 18.86 11.16 8.88
N VAL A 317 19.86 11.83 8.29
CA VAL A 317 20.86 11.24 7.40
C VAL A 317 22.17 11.01 8.15
N LYS A 318 22.87 9.94 7.78
CA LYS A 318 24.28 9.68 8.12
C LYS A 318 25.14 9.59 6.87
N ASP A 319 26.43 9.89 7.04
CA ASP A 319 27.46 9.81 6.00
C ASP A 319 27.90 8.36 5.69
N GLY A 320 29.02 8.17 4.99
CA GLY A 320 29.61 6.84 4.77
C GLY A 320 30.13 6.15 6.03
N SER A 321 30.63 6.91 7.02
CA SER A 321 31.34 6.43 8.20
C SER A 321 30.44 6.11 9.41
N GLY A 322 29.26 6.74 9.50
CA GLY A 322 28.36 6.64 10.67
C GLY A 322 28.12 7.97 11.38
N GLU A 323 28.83 9.03 10.98
CA GLU A 323 28.64 10.40 11.43
C GLU A 323 27.30 10.95 10.92
N ARG A 324 26.69 11.86 11.68
CA ARG A 324 25.41 12.49 11.31
C ARG A 324 25.69 13.53 10.21
N ASP A 325 24.86 13.61 9.17
CA ASP A 325 25.05 14.54 8.04
C ASP A 325 23.84 15.45 7.78
N SER A 326 22.85 15.43 8.69
CA SER A 326 21.65 16.30 8.69
C SER A 326 21.18 16.64 10.10
N GLN A 327 20.31 17.66 10.22
CA GLN A 327 19.49 17.81 11.43
C GLN A 327 18.49 16.64 11.57
N ASN A 328 17.86 16.53 12.74
CA ASN A 328 16.67 15.71 12.90
C ASN A 328 15.46 16.44 12.28
N TYR A 329 14.73 15.78 11.39
CA TYR A 329 13.48 16.27 10.82
C TYR A 329 12.30 15.47 11.35
N ASN A 330 11.16 16.12 11.54
CA ASN A 330 9.97 15.49 12.10
C ASN A 330 8.79 15.59 11.14
N PHE A 331 8.03 14.50 11.02
CA PHE A 331 6.77 14.44 10.29
C PHE A 331 5.79 13.52 11.03
N THR A 332 4.50 13.59 10.70
CA THR A 332 3.46 12.78 11.36
C THR A 332 2.61 12.08 10.30
N LEU A 333 2.27 10.82 10.55
CA LEU A 333 1.38 10.03 9.68
C LEU A 333 0.05 9.75 10.39
N HIS A 334 -1.04 9.81 9.64
CA HIS A 334 -2.41 9.72 10.14
C HIS A 334 -3.25 8.70 9.35
N GLY A 335 -4.08 7.92 10.05
CA GLY A 335 -5.10 7.07 9.42
C GLY A 335 -4.50 6.02 8.47
N ASN A 336 -4.79 6.18 7.17
CA ASN A 336 -4.39 5.26 6.09
C ASN A 336 -3.06 5.65 5.43
N GLN A 337 -2.39 6.70 5.92
CA GLN A 337 -1.07 7.11 5.44
C GLN A 337 0.00 6.10 5.81
N GLY A 338 0.97 5.95 4.91
CA GLY A 338 2.10 5.04 5.09
C GLY A 338 3.11 5.09 3.94
N LEU A 339 2.68 5.52 2.75
CA LEU A 339 3.59 5.94 1.70
C LEU A 339 4.14 7.34 2.03
N VAL A 340 5.45 7.55 2.00
CA VAL A 340 6.05 8.87 2.22
C VAL A 340 7.16 9.12 1.23
N TRP A 341 7.06 10.21 0.50
CA TRP A 341 8.09 10.69 -0.42
C TRP A 341 8.89 11.79 0.26
N LEU A 342 10.22 11.64 0.36
CA LEU A 342 11.10 12.66 0.95
C LEU A 342 12.21 13.04 -0.04
N VAL A 343 12.62 14.31 -0.01
CA VAL A 343 13.76 14.80 -0.82
C VAL A 343 14.78 15.47 0.08
N PHE A 344 15.96 14.87 0.18
CA PHE A 344 17.12 15.46 0.84
C PHE A 344 18.02 16.13 -0.19
N ASP A 345 18.12 17.46 -0.10
CA ASP A 345 18.98 18.31 -0.91
C ASP A 345 20.37 18.39 -0.25
N GLN A 346 21.39 17.88 -0.93
CA GLN A 346 22.78 18.08 -0.54
C GLN A 346 23.34 19.33 -1.20
N ARG A 347 23.58 20.34 -0.36
CA ARG A 347 24.15 21.61 -0.79
C ARG A 347 25.67 21.55 -0.75
N PRO A 348 26.36 22.35 -1.59
CA PRO A 348 27.76 22.62 -1.37
C PRO A 348 27.92 23.52 -0.14
N ARG A 349 29.17 23.74 0.26
CA ARG A 349 29.55 24.79 1.22
C ARG A 349 29.21 26.18 0.68
#